data_AF-A0A1U7IQI6-F1
#
_entry.id   AF-A0A1U7IQI6-F1
#
_cell.length_a   1.000
_cell.length_b   1.000
_cell.length_c   1.000
_cell.angle_alpha   90.00
_cell.angle_beta   90.00
_cell.angle_gamma   90.00
#
_symmetry.space_group_name_H-M   'P 1'
#
loop_
_entity.id
_entity.type
_entity.pdbx_description
1 polymer ?
#
loop_
_entity_poly.entity_id
_entity_poly.type
_entity_poly.pdbx_seq_one_letter_code
_entity_poly.pdbx_strand_id
1 'polypeptide(L)'
;MDERLMQLVTEVQQHAPQTEEWQFALTRLVDEMLRSRTICRHLPNQPLFGIYQVIYEQIRQQLLQQVGELINQYKLQPKTVRKWANGLRSQAIKSILDDAHLKQLALTAQHYSFHSELRQYALGELVEAIRLSGRLCHPHREEFTPRFYELLYDEAVNETLSYICQKIDKYDPERGDKKFMNWVNFRLDRALLEAALKFKETNFEKLPSLSELESIMQPEALLYLENLREYIEEDAENIFQRTHIRNRPDANFKKIALARFSEQSWQRISESYDISIPTLSSFFQRSCEKFRPKLMQYF
;
A
#
# COMPACT_ATOMS: atom_id res chain seq x y z
N MET A 1 -5.76 17.16 19.04
CA MET A 1 -5.58 17.83 17.72
C MET A 1 -6.93 18.18 17.10
N ASP A 2 -7.88 17.24 17.02
CA ASP A 2 -9.20 17.51 16.38
C ASP A 2 -10.07 18.51 17.15
N GLU A 3 -10.09 18.44 18.47
CA GLU A 3 -10.83 19.39 19.31
C GLU A 3 -10.33 20.83 19.13
N ARG A 4 -9.00 21.00 19.06
CA ARG A 4 -8.37 22.31 18.85
C ARG A 4 -8.68 22.88 17.45
N LEU A 5 -8.66 22.04 16.42
CA LEU A 5 -9.07 22.47 15.07
C LEU A 5 -10.55 22.86 15.04
N MET A 6 -11.44 22.10 15.71
CA MET A 6 -12.85 22.48 15.79
C MET A 6 -13.04 23.81 16.50
N GLN A 7 -12.38 24.03 17.64
CA GLN A 7 -12.45 25.30 18.37
C GLN A 7 -12.02 26.48 17.49
N LEU A 8 -10.91 26.34 16.77
CA LEU A 8 -10.42 27.39 15.87
C LEU A 8 -11.35 27.63 14.68
N VAL A 9 -11.96 26.60 14.11
CA VAL A 9 -12.98 26.76 13.05
C VAL A 9 -14.19 27.52 13.58
N THR A 10 -14.69 27.16 14.76
CA THR A 10 -15.81 27.85 15.40
C THR A 10 -15.48 29.30 15.73
N GLU A 11 -14.28 29.58 16.24
CA GLU A 11 -13.80 30.93 16.52
C GLU A 11 -13.84 31.81 15.25
N VAL A 12 -13.32 31.31 14.13
CA VAL A 12 -13.37 32.05 12.85
C VAL A 12 -14.80 32.32 12.39
N GLN A 13 -15.70 31.35 12.52
CA GLN A 13 -17.10 31.49 12.09
C GLN A 13 -17.94 32.43 12.98
N GLN A 14 -17.50 32.74 14.20
CA GLN A 14 -18.18 33.66 15.10
C GLN A 14 -17.96 35.14 14.73
N HIS A 15 -16.88 35.44 14.01
CA HIS A 15 -16.54 36.80 13.61
C HIS A 15 -17.06 37.12 12.20
N ALA A 16 -17.45 38.38 11.98
CA ALA A 16 -17.84 38.83 10.65
C ALA A 16 -16.62 38.76 9.69
N PRO A 17 -16.81 38.36 8.42
CA PRO A 17 -15.71 38.28 7.47
C PRO A 17 -14.98 39.62 7.34
N GLN A 18 -13.66 39.58 7.21
CA GLN A 18 -12.78 40.75 7.02
C GLN A 18 -12.62 41.69 8.23
N THR A 19 -13.11 41.34 9.43
CA THR A 19 -12.72 42.08 10.65
C THR A 19 -11.32 41.69 11.14
N GLU A 20 -10.72 42.52 11.99
CA GLU A 20 -9.41 42.22 12.57
C GLU A 20 -9.42 40.92 13.38
N GLU A 21 -10.50 40.67 14.13
CA GLU A 21 -10.68 39.44 14.90
C GLU A 21 -10.83 38.22 13.99
N TRP A 22 -11.54 38.38 12.87
CA TRP A 22 -11.66 37.31 11.88
C TRP A 22 -10.30 36.96 11.25
N GLN A 23 -9.51 37.97 10.88
CA GLN A 23 -8.17 37.77 10.32
C GLN A 23 -7.22 37.11 11.34
N PHE A 24 -7.31 37.50 12.62
CA PHE A 24 -6.53 36.91 13.69
C PHE A 24 -6.90 35.44 13.95
N ALA A 25 -8.20 35.14 14.06
CA ALA A 25 -8.69 33.77 14.23
C ALA A 25 -8.32 32.89 13.02
N LEU A 26 -8.45 33.41 11.80
CA LEU A 26 -8.10 32.71 10.57
C LEU A 26 -6.61 32.36 10.53
N THR A 27 -5.77 33.33 10.92
CA THR A 27 -4.33 33.13 11.05
C THR A 27 -3.99 32.00 12.01
N ARG A 28 -4.61 31.98 13.20
CA ARG A 28 -4.40 30.91 14.19
C ARG A 28 -4.84 29.54 13.67
N LEU A 29 -5.94 29.47 12.92
CA LEU A 29 -6.41 28.23 12.29
C LEU A 29 -5.40 27.71 11.27
N VAL A 30 -4.92 28.58 10.36
CA VAL A 30 -3.94 28.18 9.34
C VAL A 30 -2.62 27.76 9.96
N ASP A 31 -2.15 28.47 10.98
CA ASP A 31 -0.91 28.10 11.70
C ASP A 31 -1.07 26.74 12.41
N GLU A 32 -2.26 26.40 12.92
CA GLU A 32 -2.53 25.06 13.45
C GLU A 32 -2.54 23.99 12.36
N MET A 33 -3.09 24.29 11.16
CA MET A 33 -3.06 23.37 10.01
C MET A 33 -1.62 23.09 9.53
N LEU A 34 -0.74 24.09 9.61
CA LEU A 34 0.67 24.01 9.24
C LEU A 34 1.58 23.51 10.37
N ARG A 35 1.04 23.30 11.57
CA ARG A 35 1.81 22.84 12.74
C ARG A 35 2.56 21.53 12.49
N SER A 36 1.90 20.57 11.85
CA SER A 36 2.54 19.32 11.42
C SER A 36 3.16 19.55 10.03
N ARG A 37 4.45 19.89 10.02
CA ARG A 37 5.18 20.20 8.80
C ARG A 37 5.55 18.95 8.03
N THR A 38 4.90 18.75 6.90
CA THR A 38 5.25 17.72 5.92
C THR A 38 6.44 18.15 5.06
N ILE A 39 6.61 19.45 4.84
CA ILE A 39 7.67 20.12 4.08
C ILE A 39 8.11 21.39 4.82
N CYS A 40 9.30 21.90 4.53
CA CYS A 40 9.96 23.04 5.17
C CYS A 40 10.13 22.82 6.68
N ARG A 41 10.74 21.70 7.07
CA ARG A 41 11.02 21.41 8.49
C ARG A 41 12.08 22.36 9.02
N HIS A 42 12.00 22.74 10.29
CA HIS A 42 13.05 23.57 10.90
C HIS A 42 14.28 22.73 11.20
N LEU A 43 15.46 23.27 10.89
CA LEU A 43 16.68 22.83 11.55
C LEU A 43 16.67 23.34 12.99
N PRO A 44 17.19 22.57 13.97
CA PRO A 44 17.26 23.02 15.35
C PRO A 44 17.92 24.40 15.46
N ASN A 45 17.27 25.31 16.18
CA ASN A 45 17.74 26.68 16.44
C ASN A 45 17.89 27.59 15.21
N GLN A 46 17.25 27.27 14.08
CA GLN A 46 17.29 28.12 12.89
C GLN A 46 15.90 28.41 12.31
N PRO A 47 15.61 29.67 11.93
CA PRO A 47 14.42 29.99 11.15
C PRO A 47 14.50 29.32 9.77
N LEU A 48 13.37 29.28 9.06
CA LEU A 48 13.40 28.92 7.64
C LEU A 48 14.23 29.96 6.88
N PHE A 49 14.89 29.53 5.82
CA PHE A 49 15.78 30.37 5.02
C PHE A 49 15.64 30.05 3.54
N GLY A 50 16.07 30.99 2.69
CA GLY A 50 16.12 30.81 1.24
C GLY A 50 14.81 30.32 0.65
N ILE A 51 14.89 29.33 -0.23
CA ILE A 51 13.73 28.78 -0.94
C ILE A 51 12.70 28.12 0.01
N TYR A 52 13.13 27.56 1.14
CA TYR A 52 12.23 26.91 2.09
C TYR A 52 11.29 27.92 2.77
N GLN A 53 11.81 29.10 3.09
CA GLN A 53 11.00 30.19 3.63
C GLN A 53 9.98 30.67 2.59
N VAL A 54 10.42 30.89 1.35
CA VAL A 54 9.55 31.33 0.25
C VAL A 54 8.40 30.34 0.02
N ILE A 55 8.71 29.05 -0.09
CA ILE A 55 7.69 28.00 -0.26
C ILE A 55 6.72 27.99 0.92
N TYR A 56 7.22 28.04 2.15
CA TYR A 56 6.37 28.04 3.34
C TYR A 56 5.42 29.25 3.38
N GLU A 57 5.93 30.45 3.11
CA GLU A 57 5.13 31.67 3.09
C GLU A 57 4.06 31.61 2.00
N GLN A 58 4.39 31.13 0.79
CA GLN A 58 3.43 30.95 -0.29
C GLN A 58 2.34 29.94 0.05
N ILE A 59 2.70 28.79 0.64
CA ILE A 59 1.71 27.79 1.12
C ILE A 59 0.80 28.42 2.16
N ARG A 60 1.37 29.18 3.10
CA ARG A 60 0.60 29.86 4.16
C ARG A 60 -0.37 30.88 3.58
N GLN A 61 0.07 31.72 2.64
CA GLN A 61 -0.80 32.69 1.97
C GLN A 61 -1.92 32.02 1.16
N GLN A 62 -1.58 30.97 0.41
CA GLN A 62 -2.56 30.20 -0.35
C GLN A 62 -3.61 29.55 0.56
N LEU A 63 -3.20 29.06 1.73
CA LEU A 63 -4.12 28.51 2.73
C LEU A 63 -5.00 29.58 3.38
N LEU A 64 -4.45 30.73 3.76
CA LEU A 64 -5.23 31.85 4.29
C LEU A 64 -6.36 32.22 3.32
N GLN A 65 -6.04 32.32 2.03
CA GLN A 65 -7.03 32.59 1.00
C GLN A 65 -8.10 31.47 0.91
N GLN A 66 -7.68 30.22 0.70
CA GLN A 66 -8.63 29.09 0.51
C GLN A 66 -9.52 28.86 1.74
N VAL A 67 -8.94 28.94 2.94
CA VAL A 67 -9.70 28.79 4.18
C VAL A 67 -10.65 29.98 4.34
N GLY A 68 -10.21 31.21 4.10
CA GLY A 68 -11.05 32.39 4.17
C GLY A 68 -12.28 32.34 3.25
N GLU A 69 -12.11 31.80 2.04
CA GLU A 69 -13.21 31.62 1.07
C GLU A 69 -14.21 30.53 1.47
N LEU A 70 -13.73 29.43 2.07
CA LEU A 70 -14.54 28.22 2.30
C LEU A 70 -15.07 28.07 3.74
N ILE A 71 -14.48 28.76 4.72
CA ILE A 71 -14.75 28.54 6.14
C ILE A 71 -16.22 28.73 6.51
N ASN A 72 -16.89 29.73 5.93
CA ASN A 72 -18.29 30.03 6.24
C ASN A 72 -19.27 29.05 5.58
N GLN A 73 -18.83 28.34 4.54
CA GLN A 73 -19.62 27.30 3.87
C GLN A 73 -19.42 25.92 4.52
N TYR A 74 -18.33 25.76 5.27
CA TYR A 74 -17.99 24.50 5.93
C TYR A 74 -18.93 24.20 7.10
N LYS A 75 -19.67 23.09 7.00
CA LYS A 75 -20.52 22.57 8.08
C LYS A 75 -19.66 21.76 9.05
N LEU A 76 -19.47 22.24 10.28
CA LEU A 76 -18.70 21.53 11.29
C LEU A 76 -19.27 20.13 11.53
N GLN A 77 -18.43 19.12 11.31
CA GLN A 77 -18.69 17.75 11.73
C GLN A 77 -17.42 17.16 12.36
N PRO A 78 -17.49 16.63 13.60
CA PRO A 78 -16.31 16.19 14.35
C PRO A 78 -15.41 15.19 13.61
N LYS A 79 -16.00 14.29 12.82
CA LYS A 79 -15.27 13.26 12.08
C LYS A 79 -14.58 13.77 10.80
N THR A 80 -14.87 14.99 10.36
CA THR A 80 -14.45 15.46 9.03
C THR A 80 -13.50 16.66 9.06
N VAL A 81 -13.40 17.39 10.18
CA VAL A 81 -12.59 18.61 10.28
C VAL A 81 -11.12 18.38 9.92
N ARG A 82 -10.54 17.27 10.41
CA ARG A 82 -9.15 16.91 10.08
C ARG A 82 -9.00 16.59 8.61
N LYS A 83 -9.94 15.82 8.03
CA LYS A 83 -9.91 15.44 6.62
C LYS A 83 -10.03 16.68 5.72
N TRP A 84 -10.90 17.61 6.09
CA TRP A 84 -11.05 18.90 5.42
C TRP A 84 -9.77 19.72 5.49
N ALA A 85 -9.21 19.92 6.69
CA ALA A 85 -7.98 20.67 6.89
C ALA A 85 -6.78 20.06 6.13
N ASN A 86 -6.61 18.73 6.22
CA ASN A 86 -5.56 18.02 5.49
C ASN A 86 -5.76 18.09 3.97
N GLY A 87 -7.01 18.08 3.49
CA GLY A 87 -7.36 18.24 2.08
C GLY A 87 -6.92 19.60 1.55
N LEU A 88 -7.32 20.68 2.22
CA LEU A 88 -6.92 22.05 1.87
C LEU A 88 -5.40 22.23 1.91
N ARG A 89 -4.75 21.73 2.97
CA ARG A 89 -3.29 21.74 3.08
C ARG A 89 -2.62 21.01 1.91
N SER A 90 -3.09 19.82 1.57
CA SER A 90 -2.52 19.03 0.47
C SER A 90 -2.72 19.73 -0.88
N GLN A 91 -3.87 20.38 -1.08
CA GLN A 91 -4.17 21.14 -2.29
C GLN A 91 -3.27 22.38 -2.41
N ALA A 92 -3.12 23.15 -1.33
CA ALA A 92 -2.22 24.31 -1.29
C ALA A 92 -0.76 23.91 -1.54
N ILE A 93 -0.29 22.82 -0.94
CA ILE A 93 1.07 22.31 -1.20
C ILE A 93 1.24 21.94 -2.67
N LYS A 94 0.28 21.23 -3.28
CA LYS A 94 0.35 20.84 -4.70
C LYS A 94 0.33 22.04 -5.65
N SER A 95 -0.44 23.08 -5.33
CA SER A 95 -0.51 24.27 -6.17
C SER A 95 0.78 25.08 -6.14
N ILE A 96 1.44 25.15 -4.98
CA ILE A 96 2.69 25.89 -4.81
C ILE A 96 3.90 25.11 -5.33
N LEU A 97 3.96 23.79 -5.12
CA LEU A 97 5.08 22.95 -5.58
C LEU A 97 5.02 22.68 -7.09
N ASP A 98 5.31 23.71 -7.86
CA ASP A 98 5.52 23.64 -9.29
C ASP A 98 6.94 23.21 -9.68
N ASP A 99 7.17 23.03 -10.98
CA ASP A 99 8.48 22.61 -11.48
C ASP A 99 9.57 23.65 -11.19
N ALA A 100 9.23 24.93 -11.14
CA ALA A 100 10.19 26.00 -10.84
C ALA A 100 10.67 25.92 -9.38
N HIS A 101 9.76 25.71 -8.43
CA HIS A 101 10.12 25.50 -7.02
C HIS A 101 10.94 24.22 -6.83
N LEU A 102 10.54 23.13 -7.49
CA LEU A 102 11.28 21.87 -7.43
C LEU A 102 12.69 22.02 -8.02
N LYS A 103 12.84 22.77 -9.12
CA LYS A 103 14.13 23.11 -9.72
C LYS A 103 14.99 23.93 -8.75
N GLN A 104 14.42 24.94 -8.09
CA GLN A 104 15.15 25.75 -7.11
C GLN A 104 15.60 24.95 -5.88
N LEU A 105 14.76 24.03 -5.40
CA LEU A 105 15.14 23.08 -4.33
C LEU A 105 16.29 22.17 -4.78
N ALA A 106 16.23 21.64 -6.01
CA ALA A 106 17.27 20.81 -6.58
C ALA A 106 18.61 21.55 -6.71
N LEU A 107 18.57 22.79 -7.23
CA LEU A 107 19.75 23.64 -7.29
C LEU A 107 20.28 23.93 -5.88
N THR A 108 19.44 24.27 -4.93
CA THR A 108 19.86 24.52 -3.54
C THR A 108 20.59 23.31 -2.96
N ALA A 109 20.08 22.09 -3.17
CA ALA A 109 20.73 20.86 -2.73
C ALA A 109 22.07 20.59 -3.44
N GLN A 110 22.19 20.96 -4.72
CA GLN A 110 23.42 20.84 -5.52
C GLN A 110 24.52 21.81 -5.05
N HIS A 111 24.15 23.01 -4.56
CA HIS A 111 25.13 24.00 -4.10
C HIS A 111 25.80 23.62 -2.78
N TYR A 112 25.15 22.83 -1.92
CA TYR A 112 25.74 22.43 -0.65
C TYR A 112 26.85 21.39 -0.83
N SER A 113 27.92 21.52 -0.03
CA SER A 113 29.05 20.60 -0.07
C SER A 113 28.64 19.17 0.28
N PHE A 114 29.34 18.22 -0.35
CA PHE A 114 29.19 16.80 -0.09
C PHE A 114 29.28 16.52 1.43
N HIS A 115 28.39 15.67 1.95
CA HIS A 115 28.24 15.31 3.37
C HIS A 115 27.86 16.41 4.38
N SER A 116 27.54 17.64 3.97
CA SER A 116 27.04 18.63 4.93
C SER A 116 25.63 18.30 5.45
N GLU A 117 25.33 18.67 6.70
CA GLU A 117 23.98 18.56 7.27
C GLU A 117 22.94 19.33 6.44
N LEU A 118 23.34 20.50 5.93
CA LEU A 118 22.51 21.31 5.04
C LEU A 118 22.17 20.57 3.74
N ARG A 119 23.09 19.79 3.19
CA ARG A 119 22.82 18.96 2.02
C ARG A 119 21.84 17.84 2.33
N GLN A 120 22.01 17.14 3.46
CA GLN A 120 21.08 16.08 3.87
C GLN A 120 19.66 16.65 4.08
N TYR A 121 19.57 17.80 4.75
CA TYR A 121 18.32 18.53 4.90
C TYR A 121 17.72 18.91 3.54
N ALA A 122 18.51 19.53 2.66
CA ALA A 122 18.05 19.98 1.35
C ALA A 122 17.55 18.83 0.46
N LEU A 123 18.24 17.68 0.49
CA LEU A 123 17.83 16.48 -0.22
C LEU A 123 16.55 15.87 0.37
N GLY A 124 16.42 15.85 1.71
CA GLY A 124 15.21 15.40 2.37
C GLY A 124 13.99 16.26 1.99
N GLU A 125 14.15 17.58 2.03
CA GLU A 125 13.11 18.52 1.61
C GLU A 125 12.76 18.40 0.12
N LEU A 126 13.76 18.19 -0.75
CA LEU A 126 13.54 17.94 -2.17
C LEU A 126 12.73 16.65 -2.40
N VAL A 127 13.06 15.56 -1.71
CA VAL A 127 12.34 14.28 -1.83
C VAL A 127 10.88 14.43 -1.40
N GLU A 128 10.63 15.06 -0.26
CA GLU A 128 9.27 15.32 0.21
C GLU A 128 8.52 16.24 -0.76
N ALA A 129 9.18 17.28 -1.30
CA ALA A 129 8.58 18.17 -2.29
C ALA A 129 8.18 17.42 -3.57
N ILE A 130 9.03 16.53 -4.09
CA ILE A 130 8.71 15.71 -5.27
C ILE A 130 7.46 14.87 -4.99
N ARG A 131 7.40 14.18 -3.85
CA ARG A 131 6.24 13.34 -3.47
C ARG A 131 4.97 14.16 -3.33
N LEU A 132 5.03 15.29 -2.62
CA LEU A 132 3.89 16.14 -2.33
C LEU A 132 3.37 16.92 -3.55
N SER A 133 4.24 17.21 -4.53
CA SER A 133 3.86 17.93 -5.75
C SER A 133 2.82 17.20 -6.60
N GLY A 134 2.75 15.86 -6.50
CA GLY A 134 1.89 15.04 -7.35
C GLY A 134 2.30 15.00 -8.83
N ARG A 135 3.55 15.37 -9.16
CA ARG A 135 4.05 15.49 -10.54
C ARG A 135 4.78 14.25 -11.08
N LEU A 136 4.88 13.19 -10.29
CA LEU A 136 5.44 11.91 -10.74
C LEU A 136 4.53 11.30 -11.81
N CYS A 137 5.11 10.94 -12.95
CA CYS A 137 4.40 10.26 -14.03
C CYS A 137 4.04 8.83 -13.61
N HIS A 138 3.04 8.24 -14.26
CA HIS A 138 2.62 6.85 -14.05
C HIS A 138 2.72 6.08 -15.37
N PRO A 139 3.95 5.77 -15.83
CA PRO A 139 4.18 5.18 -17.14
C PRO A 139 3.78 3.71 -17.17
N HIS A 140 3.52 3.13 -18.35
CA HIS A 140 3.24 1.69 -18.55
C HIS A 140 2.09 1.10 -17.73
N ARG A 141 1.17 1.92 -17.19
CA ARG A 141 0.09 1.46 -16.30
C ARG A 141 -0.80 0.37 -16.93
N GLU A 142 -1.00 0.43 -18.23
CA GLU A 142 -1.85 -0.52 -18.97
C GLU A 142 -1.17 -1.88 -19.24
N GLU A 143 0.15 -1.97 -19.06
CA GLU A 143 0.93 -3.19 -19.32
C GLU A 143 0.91 -4.17 -18.14
N PHE A 144 0.39 -3.76 -16.98
CA PHE A 144 0.42 -4.52 -15.74
C PHE A 144 -0.96 -4.58 -15.10
N THR A 145 -1.20 -5.61 -14.28
CA THR A 145 -2.39 -5.63 -13.43
C THR A 145 -2.30 -4.53 -12.36
N PRO A 146 -3.42 -3.91 -11.94
CA PRO A 146 -3.37 -2.76 -11.04
C PRO A 146 -2.58 -2.99 -9.75
N ARG A 147 -2.80 -4.14 -9.09
CA ARG A 147 -2.11 -4.50 -7.84
C ARG A 147 -0.61 -4.70 -8.04
N PHE A 148 -0.22 -5.31 -9.16
CA PHE A 148 1.19 -5.55 -9.45
C PHE A 148 1.91 -4.26 -9.86
N TYR A 149 1.22 -3.41 -10.63
CA TYR A 149 1.70 -2.08 -10.98
C TYR A 149 2.04 -1.25 -9.74
N GLU A 150 1.16 -1.21 -8.74
CA GLU A 150 1.40 -0.46 -7.50
C GLU A 150 2.70 -0.88 -6.80
N LEU A 151 2.95 -2.19 -6.70
CA LEU A 151 4.18 -2.71 -6.11
C LEU A 151 5.44 -2.30 -6.89
N LEU A 152 5.41 -2.44 -8.22
CA LEU A 152 6.53 -2.03 -9.08
C LEU A 152 6.74 -0.53 -9.03
N TYR A 153 5.67 0.24 -9.01
CA TYR A 153 5.69 1.69 -9.02
C TYR A 153 6.28 2.24 -7.72
N ASP A 154 5.89 1.71 -6.56
CA ASP A 154 6.45 2.14 -5.28
C ASP A 154 7.96 1.88 -5.20
N GLU A 155 8.42 0.72 -5.69
CA GLU A 155 9.85 0.41 -5.79
C GLU A 155 10.57 1.37 -6.76
N ALA A 156 10.02 1.58 -7.95
CA ALA A 156 10.59 2.47 -8.95
C ALA A 156 10.68 3.93 -8.45
N VAL A 157 9.69 4.40 -7.71
CA VAL A 157 9.71 5.72 -7.05
C VAL A 157 10.84 5.80 -6.03
N ASN A 158 11.01 4.77 -5.19
CA ASN A 158 12.09 4.76 -4.19
C ASN A 158 13.48 4.72 -4.84
N GLU A 159 13.68 3.88 -5.86
CA GLU A 159 14.92 3.82 -6.63
C GLU A 159 15.21 5.17 -7.31
N THR A 160 14.18 5.82 -7.85
CA THR A 160 14.30 7.13 -8.50
C THR A 160 14.73 8.19 -7.50
N LEU A 161 14.07 8.31 -6.35
CA LEU A 161 14.41 9.31 -5.34
C LEU A 161 15.82 9.09 -4.77
N SER A 162 16.21 7.83 -4.56
CA SER A 162 17.59 7.47 -4.19
C SER A 162 18.60 7.92 -5.25
N TYR A 163 18.30 7.68 -6.54
CA TYR A 163 19.12 8.15 -7.65
C TYR A 163 19.25 9.68 -7.65
N ILE A 164 18.15 10.42 -7.48
CA ILE A 164 18.15 11.88 -7.42
C ILE A 164 19.07 12.36 -6.30
N CYS A 165 18.96 11.81 -5.09
CA CYS A 165 19.84 12.17 -3.97
C CYS A 165 21.32 11.90 -4.27
N GLN A 166 21.63 10.77 -4.91
CA GLN A 166 23.02 10.38 -5.20
C GLN A 166 23.61 11.12 -6.40
N LYS A 167 22.78 11.56 -7.34
CA LYS A 167 23.20 12.13 -8.63
C LYS A 167 22.74 13.56 -8.83
N ILE A 168 22.34 14.26 -7.76
CA ILE A 168 21.90 15.65 -7.84
C ILE A 168 22.95 16.55 -8.51
N ASP A 169 24.24 16.27 -8.29
CA ASP A 169 25.34 17.04 -8.89
C ASP A 169 25.43 16.90 -10.42
N LYS A 170 24.82 15.85 -10.98
CA LYS A 170 24.75 15.62 -12.42
C LYS A 170 23.52 16.25 -13.07
N TYR A 171 22.63 16.83 -12.28
CA TYR A 171 21.50 17.58 -12.83
C TYR A 171 22.03 18.84 -13.53
N ASP A 172 21.64 19.00 -14.79
CA ASP A 172 21.94 20.17 -15.60
C ASP A 172 20.65 20.96 -15.81
N PRO A 173 20.52 22.17 -15.22
CA PRO A 173 19.31 22.98 -15.33
C PRO A 173 19.04 23.53 -16.73
N GLU A 174 20.03 23.53 -17.63
CA GLU A 174 19.90 24.01 -19.00
C GLU A 174 19.60 22.90 -20.01
N ARG A 175 19.57 21.64 -19.56
CA ARG A 175 19.32 20.48 -20.42
C ARG A 175 17.84 20.31 -20.77
N GLY A 176 17.56 20.04 -22.05
CA GLY A 176 16.21 19.75 -22.55
C GLY A 176 15.25 20.94 -22.38
N ASP A 177 13.99 20.68 -22.01
CA ASP A 177 12.97 21.71 -21.74
C ASP A 177 13.23 22.53 -20.47
N LYS A 178 14.40 22.37 -19.83
CA LYS A 178 14.82 23.05 -18.60
C LYS A 178 13.94 22.78 -17.39
N LYS A 179 13.07 21.76 -17.47
CA LYS A 179 12.19 21.32 -16.40
C LYS A 179 12.83 20.24 -15.53
N PHE A 180 12.77 20.42 -14.21
CA PHE A 180 13.36 19.47 -13.27
C PHE A 180 12.61 18.13 -13.28
N MET A 181 11.28 18.15 -13.29
CA MET A 181 10.47 16.93 -13.26
C MET A 181 10.59 16.09 -14.53
N ASN A 182 11.03 16.65 -15.66
CA ASN A 182 11.34 15.84 -16.84
C ASN A 182 12.51 14.90 -16.57
N TRP A 183 13.54 15.36 -15.85
CA TRP A 183 14.68 14.52 -15.46
C TRP A 183 14.27 13.45 -14.45
N VAL A 184 13.44 13.82 -13.46
CA VAL A 184 12.90 12.88 -12.46
C VAL A 184 12.04 11.81 -13.13
N ASN A 185 11.08 12.21 -13.97
CA ASN A 185 10.14 11.30 -14.62
C ASN A 185 10.82 10.43 -15.67
N PHE A 186 11.85 10.92 -16.36
CA PHE A 186 12.68 10.09 -17.22
C PHE A 186 13.41 8.99 -16.44
N ARG A 187 13.93 9.31 -15.25
CA ARG A 187 14.55 8.27 -14.39
C ARG A 187 13.50 7.28 -13.90
N LEU A 188 12.31 7.76 -13.50
CA LEU A 188 11.20 6.93 -13.02
C LEU A 188 10.74 5.91 -14.05
N ASP A 189 10.55 6.34 -15.29
CA ASP A 189 10.21 5.47 -16.42
C ASP A 189 11.20 4.31 -16.55
N ARG A 190 12.50 4.62 -16.55
CA ARG A 190 13.55 3.60 -16.61
C ARG A 190 13.59 2.71 -15.37
N ALA A 191 13.39 3.27 -14.18
CA ALA A 191 13.37 2.51 -12.93
C ALA A 191 12.21 1.50 -12.91
N LEU A 192 11.05 1.86 -13.48
CA LEU A 192 9.91 0.95 -13.58
C LEU A 192 10.21 -0.24 -14.49
N LEU A 193 10.83 0.01 -15.65
CA LEU A 193 11.25 -1.05 -16.57
C LEU A 193 12.32 -1.95 -15.92
N GLU A 194 13.29 -1.37 -15.23
CA GLU A 194 14.31 -2.10 -14.46
C GLU A 194 13.67 -2.97 -13.38
N ALA A 195 12.71 -2.44 -12.61
CA ALA A 195 11.98 -3.19 -11.58
C ALA A 195 11.17 -4.34 -12.19
N ALA A 196 10.49 -4.11 -13.32
CA ALA A 196 9.74 -5.15 -14.02
C ALA A 196 10.65 -6.26 -14.56
N LEU A 197 11.84 -5.92 -15.08
CA LEU A 197 12.85 -6.90 -15.53
C LEU A 197 13.42 -7.70 -14.36
N LYS A 198 13.84 -7.03 -13.28
CA LYS A 198 14.31 -7.70 -12.05
C LYS A 198 13.28 -8.67 -11.51
N PHE A 199 12.00 -8.29 -11.53
CA PHE A 199 10.92 -9.16 -11.09
C PHE A 199 10.79 -10.38 -12.01
N LYS A 200 10.86 -10.22 -13.33
CA LYS A 200 10.86 -11.36 -14.27
C LYS A 200 12.04 -12.28 -13.99
N GLU A 201 13.26 -11.76 -13.93
CA GLU A 201 14.47 -12.55 -13.68
C GLU A 201 14.43 -13.30 -12.34
N THR A 202 14.03 -12.62 -11.26
CA THR A 202 13.97 -13.21 -9.91
C THR A 202 12.86 -14.27 -9.78
N ASN A 203 11.73 -14.10 -10.47
CA ASN A 203 10.63 -15.06 -10.40
C ASN A 203 10.78 -16.23 -11.38
N PHE A 204 11.40 -16.05 -12.55
CA PHE A 204 11.66 -17.20 -13.42
C PHE A 204 12.64 -18.22 -12.79
N GLU A 205 13.55 -17.78 -11.93
CA GLU A 205 14.47 -18.68 -11.21
C GLU A 205 13.92 -19.22 -9.88
N LYS A 206 12.81 -18.68 -9.34
CA LYS A 206 12.28 -19.03 -8.01
C LYS A 206 10.76 -19.20 -7.92
N LEU A 207 10.07 -19.37 -9.05
CA LEU A 207 8.65 -19.71 -9.01
C LEU A 207 8.50 -21.13 -8.44
N PRO A 208 7.77 -21.31 -7.33
CA PRO A 208 7.44 -22.65 -6.88
C PRO A 208 6.66 -23.33 -8.00
N SER A 209 6.98 -24.59 -8.26
CA SER A 209 6.18 -25.43 -9.15
C SER A 209 4.72 -25.42 -8.71
N LEU A 210 3.79 -25.69 -9.63
CA LEU A 210 2.36 -25.85 -9.29
C LEU A 210 2.15 -26.80 -8.10
N SER A 211 3.00 -27.83 -7.98
CA SER A 211 3.03 -28.79 -6.88
C SER A 211 3.45 -28.19 -5.52
N GLU A 212 4.30 -27.16 -5.50
CA GLU A 212 4.70 -26.44 -4.28
C GLU A 212 3.64 -25.41 -3.85
N LEU A 213 2.93 -24.79 -4.80
CA LEU A 213 1.80 -23.90 -4.53
C LEU A 213 0.59 -24.67 -3.98
N GLU A 214 0.37 -25.92 -4.43
CA GLU A 214 -0.63 -26.83 -3.87
C GLU A 214 -0.35 -27.22 -2.41
N SER A 215 0.89 -27.03 -1.92
CA SER A 215 1.30 -27.32 -0.54
C SER A 215 1.07 -26.16 0.44
N ILE A 216 0.71 -24.96 -0.03
CA ILE A 216 0.49 -23.80 0.86
C ILE A 216 -0.97 -23.80 1.31
N MET A 217 -1.26 -24.53 2.37
CA MET A 217 -2.60 -24.54 3.00
C MET A 217 -2.78 -23.32 3.91
N GLN A 218 -3.89 -22.60 3.75
CA GLN A 218 -4.23 -21.46 4.62
C GLN A 218 -4.59 -21.94 6.04
N PRO A 219 -4.27 -21.17 7.10
CA PRO A 219 -4.50 -21.56 8.50
C PRO A 219 -5.96 -21.93 8.81
N GLU A 220 -6.91 -21.23 8.19
CA GLU A 220 -8.34 -21.49 8.35
C GLU A 220 -8.74 -22.84 7.75
N ALA A 221 -8.13 -23.22 6.62
CA ALA A 221 -8.40 -24.49 5.95
C ALA A 221 -7.88 -25.70 6.75
N LEU A 222 -6.81 -25.53 7.53
CA LEU A 222 -6.27 -26.57 8.41
C LEU A 222 -7.26 -26.91 9.54
N LEU A 223 -7.88 -25.90 10.15
CA LEU A 223 -8.89 -26.07 11.20
C LEU A 223 -10.14 -26.83 10.72
N TYR A 224 -10.62 -26.57 9.50
CA TYR A 224 -11.75 -27.31 8.93
C TYR A 224 -11.40 -28.77 8.63
N LEU A 225 -10.16 -29.05 8.22
CA LEU A 225 -9.71 -30.41 7.93
C LEU A 225 -9.51 -31.24 9.21
N GLU A 226 -9.02 -30.62 10.29
CA GLU A 226 -8.90 -31.27 11.60
C GLU A 226 -10.27 -31.68 12.15
N ASN A 227 -11.25 -30.77 12.12
CA ASN A 227 -12.61 -31.08 12.59
C ASN A 227 -13.29 -32.15 11.70
N LEU A 228 -13.08 -32.09 10.38
CA LEU A 228 -13.61 -33.11 9.45
C LEU A 228 -12.98 -34.49 9.70
N ARG A 229 -11.69 -34.52 10.02
CA ARG A 229 -10.97 -35.74 10.36
C ARG A 229 -11.53 -36.34 11.65
N GLU A 230 -11.67 -35.55 12.71
CA GLU A 230 -12.22 -35.99 13.99
C GLU A 230 -13.63 -36.58 13.82
N TYR A 231 -14.50 -35.91 13.06
CA TYR A 231 -15.85 -36.39 12.76
C TYR A 231 -15.88 -37.76 12.05
N ILE A 232 -14.95 -37.99 11.12
CA ILE A 232 -14.82 -39.29 10.44
C ILE A 232 -14.17 -40.35 11.35
N GLU A 233 -13.27 -39.95 12.25
CA GLU A 233 -12.64 -40.82 13.24
C GLU A 233 -13.63 -41.30 14.31
N GLU A 234 -14.52 -40.43 14.78
CA GLU A 234 -15.57 -40.80 15.73
C GLU A 234 -16.59 -41.77 15.10
N ASP A 235 -17.06 -41.48 13.88
CA ASP A 235 -18.06 -42.27 13.14
C ASP A 235 -19.21 -42.76 14.04
N ALA A 236 -19.80 -41.83 14.80
CA ALA A 236 -20.78 -42.15 15.86
C ALA A 236 -21.99 -42.96 15.35
N GLU A 237 -22.40 -42.75 14.09
CA GLU A 237 -23.49 -43.48 13.45
C GLU A 237 -23.04 -44.77 12.70
N ASN A 238 -21.73 -45.06 12.71
CA ASN A 238 -21.08 -46.15 11.98
C ASN A 238 -21.34 -46.12 10.45
N ILE A 239 -21.66 -44.96 9.90
CA ILE A 239 -22.05 -44.78 8.50
C ILE A 239 -20.85 -44.83 7.54
N PHE A 240 -19.69 -44.37 8.01
CA PHE A 240 -18.45 -44.33 7.23
C PHE A 240 -17.77 -45.69 7.20
N GLN A 241 -17.83 -46.44 8.30
CA GLN A 241 -17.32 -47.81 8.38
C GLN A 241 -18.21 -48.81 7.62
N ARG A 242 -19.54 -48.63 7.61
CA ARG A 242 -20.48 -49.49 6.86
C ARG A 242 -20.44 -49.29 5.36
N THR A 243 -20.01 -48.12 4.88
CA THR A 243 -19.88 -47.86 3.44
C THR A 243 -18.52 -48.35 2.97
N HIS A 244 -18.51 -49.46 2.24
CA HIS A 244 -17.29 -50.14 1.80
C HIS A 244 -17.36 -50.57 0.33
N ILE A 245 -16.19 -50.86 -0.24
CA ILE A 245 -16.10 -51.42 -1.60
C ILE A 245 -16.76 -52.80 -1.61
N ARG A 246 -17.45 -53.14 -2.70
CA ARG A 246 -18.22 -54.40 -2.82
C ARG A 246 -17.33 -55.60 -2.45
N ASN A 247 -17.82 -56.44 -1.54
CA ASN A 247 -17.13 -57.62 -1.00
C ASN A 247 -15.81 -57.32 -0.24
N ARG A 248 -15.56 -56.07 0.15
CA ARG A 248 -14.33 -55.62 0.82
C ARG A 248 -14.64 -54.73 2.05
N PRO A 249 -15.14 -55.29 3.16
CA PRO A 249 -15.44 -54.53 4.38
C PRO A 249 -14.18 -53.94 5.05
N ASP A 250 -13.02 -54.50 4.74
CA ASP A 250 -11.69 -54.01 5.10
C ASP A 250 -11.35 -52.66 4.46
N ALA A 251 -11.88 -52.39 3.26
CA ALA A 251 -11.70 -51.17 2.47
C ALA A 251 -12.95 -50.27 2.54
N ASN A 252 -13.23 -49.75 3.75
CA ASN A 252 -14.34 -48.84 4.00
C ASN A 252 -13.96 -47.35 3.88
N PHE A 253 -14.98 -46.50 3.75
CA PHE A 253 -14.80 -45.06 3.53
C PHE A 253 -14.00 -44.40 4.66
N LYS A 254 -14.26 -44.76 5.92
CA LYS A 254 -13.50 -44.25 7.08
C LYS A 254 -12.00 -44.48 6.91
N LYS A 255 -11.58 -45.72 6.66
CA LYS A 255 -10.16 -46.06 6.51
C LYS A 255 -9.50 -45.39 5.31
N ILE A 256 -10.20 -45.35 4.18
CA ILE A 256 -9.67 -44.73 2.94
C ILE A 256 -9.58 -43.21 3.08
N ALA A 257 -10.56 -42.55 3.72
CA ALA A 257 -10.54 -41.11 3.96
C ALA A 257 -9.43 -40.69 4.92
N LEU A 258 -9.24 -41.42 6.02
CA LEU A 258 -8.17 -41.12 7.00
C LEU A 258 -6.78 -41.35 6.40
N ALA A 259 -6.60 -42.36 5.56
CA ALA A 259 -5.36 -42.56 4.81
C ALA A 259 -5.07 -41.38 3.87
N ARG A 260 -6.11 -40.85 3.20
CA ARG A 260 -5.99 -39.67 2.33
C ARG A 260 -5.69 -38.38 3.10
N PHE A 261 -6.29 -38.19 4.28
CA PHE A 261 -6.01 -37.05 5.17
C PHE A 261 -4.64 -37.14 5.85
N SER A 262 -4.07 -38.34 5.94
CA SER A 262 -2.69 -38.57 6.39
C SER A 262 -1.68 -38.55 5.22
N GLU A 263 -2.03 -37.84 4.14
CA GLU A 263 -1.21 -37.61 2.94
C GLU A 263 -0.76 -38.87 2.18
N GLN A 264 -1.41 -40.03 2.38
CA GLN A 264 -1.07 -41.21 1.59
C GLN A 264 -1.54 -41.06 0.14
N SER A 265 -0.64 -41.39 -0.81
CA SER A 265 -0.96 -41.41 -2.23
C SER A 265 -1.92 -42.55 -2.57
N TRP A 266 -2.70 -42.36 -3.66
CA TRP A 266 -3.58 -43.42 -4.16
C TRP A 266 -2.85 -44.72 -4.50
N GLN A 267 -1.58 -44.62 -4.92
CA GLN A 267 -0.73 -45.77 -5.19
C GLN A 267 -0.49 -46.61 -3.93
N ARG A 268 -0.10 -45.97 -2.81
CA ARG A 268 0.10 -46.70 -1.54
C ARG A 268 -1.18 -47.33 -0.98
N ILE A 269 -2.30 -46.63 -1.09
CA ILE A 269 -3.61 -47.17 -0.65
C ILE A 269 -4.04 -48.33 -1.56
N SER A 270 -3.77 -48.23 -2.86
CA SER A 270 -4.02 -49.30 -3.82
C SER A 270 -3.23 -50.56 -3.49
N GLU A 271 -1.95 -50.40 -3.16
CA GLU A 271 -1.07 -51.49 -2.75
C GLU A 271 -1.50 -52.09 -1.41
N SER A 272 -1.87 -51.28 -0.42
CA SER A 272 -2.24 -51.77 0.91
C SER A 272 -3.54 -52.59 0.92
N TYR A 273 -4.46 -52.28 0.01
CA TYR A 273 -5.74 -52.98 -0.10
C TYR A 273 -5.81 -53.95 -1.27
N ASP A 274 -4.80 -54.01 -2.14
CA ASP A 274 -4.85 -54.76 -3.40
C ASP A 274 -6.14 -54.43 -4.20
N ILE A 275 -6.39 -53.13 -4.39
CA ILE A 275 -7.53 -52.62 -5.15
C ILE A 275 -6.99 -51.63 -6.17
N SER A 276 -7.43 -51.72 -7.43
CA SER A 276 -6.97 -50.80 -8.47
C SER A 276 -7.31 -49.34 -8.15
N ILE A 277 -6.37 -48.43 -8.44
CA ILE A 277 -6.53 -46.98 -8.26
C ILE A 277 -7.85 -46.44 -8.84
N PRO A 278 -8.29 -46.83 -10.05
CA PRO A 278 -9.58 -46.38 -10.58
C PRO A 278 -10.76 -46.78 -9.69
N THR A 279 -10.75 -48.00 -9.16
CA THR A 279 -11.81 -48.51 -8.27
C THR A 279 -11.83 -47.76 -6.94
N LEU A 280 -10.67 -47.52 -6.34
CA LEU A 280 -10.53 -46.74 -5.11
C LEU A 280 -10.98 -45.29 -5.28
N SER A 281 -10.49 -44.62 -6.33
CA SER A 281 -10.81 -43.23 -6.62
C SER A 281 -12.31 -43.05 -6.90
N SER A 282 -12.90 -43.91 -7.73
CA SER A 282 -14.35 -43.86 -8.02
C SER A 282 -15.21 -44.23 -6.82
N PHE A 283 -14.76 -45.12 -5.94
CA PHE A 283 -15.46 -45.39 -4.68
C PHE A 283 -15.41 -44.19 -3.73
N PHE A 284 -14.23 -43.57 -3.58
CA PHE A 284 -14.04 -42.42 -2.70
C PHE A 284 -14.86 -41.23 -3.15
N GLN A 285 -14.81 -40.87 -4.44
CA GLN A 285 -15.58 -39.76 -5.01
C GLN A 285 -17.08 -39.94 -4.80
N ARG A 286 -17.62 -41.13 -5.13
CA ARG A 286 -19.06 -41.43 -4.93
C ARG A 286 -19.45 -41.39 -3.46
N SER A 287 -18.55 -41.79 -2.56
CA SER A 287 -18.80 -41.73 -1.12
C SER A 287 -18.77 -40.30 -0.60
N CYS A 288 -17.85 -39.45 -1.09
CA CYS A 288 -17.85 -38.01 -0.80
C CYS A 288 -19.15 -37.34 -1.24
N GLU A 289 -19.65 -37.65 -2.45
CA GLU A 289 -20.94 -37.14 -2.94
C GLU A 289 -22.10 -37.62 -2.08
N LYS A 290 -22.11 -38.90 -1.68
CA LYS A 290 -23.12 -39.50 -0.80
C LYS A 290 -23.16 -38.84 0.58
N PHE A 291 -22.00 -38.51 1.14
CA PHE A 291 -21.89 -37.95 2.50
C PHE A 291 -21.89 -36.43 2.53
N ARG A 292 -21.75 -35.74 1.39
CA ARG A 292 -21.77 -34.28 1.27
C ARG A 292 -22.93 -33.63 2.05
N PRO A 293 -24.19 -34.08 1.96
CA PRO A 293 -25.29 -33.44 2.70
C PRO A 293 -25.14 -33.53 4.22
N LYS A 294 -24.51 -34.60 4.73
CA LYS A 294 -24.27 -34.77 6.17
C LYS A 294 -23.07 -33.95 6.64
N LEU A 295 -22.00 -33.91 5.84
CA LEU A 295 -20.80 -33.13 6.16
C LEU A 295 -21.07 -31.62 6.13
N MET A 296 -21.96 -31.14 5.25
CA MET A 296 -22.40 -29.73 5.19
C MET A 296 -23.44 -29.35 6.27
N GLN A 297 -23.91 -30.29 7.10
CA GLN A 297 -24.77 -29.97 8.25
C GLN A 297 -23.94 -29.72 9.53
N TYR A 298 -22.70 -30.21 9.57
CA TYR A 298 -21.78 -30.06 10.69
C TYR A 298 -20.72 -28.95 10.47
N PHE A 299 -20.58 -28.46 9.24
CA PHE A 299 -19.66 -27.41 8.80
C PHE A 299 -20.33 -26.47 7.81
#